data_AF-A0A2V9UAM4-F1
#
_entry.id   AF-A0A2V9UAM4-F1
#
_cell.length_a   1.000
_cell.length_b   1.000
_cell.length_c   1.000
_cell.angle_alpha   90.00
_cell.angle_beta   90.00
_cell.angle_gamma   90.00
#
_symmetry.space_group_name_H-M   'P 1'
#
loop_
_entity.id
_entity.type
_entity.pdbx_description
1 polymer ?
#
loop_
_entity_poly.entity_id
_entity_poly.type
_entity_poly.pdbx_seq_one_letter_code
_entity_poly.pdbx_strand_id
1 'polypeptide(L)' 'MSNRFLAVINPAAGGGRCGKLVGPALERLRAGRIEVEPVGTSAPGHATELVRAAYARGCRKFIAVGGD' A
#
# COMPACT_ATOMS: atom_id res chain seq x y z
N MET A 1 -20.71 -4.37 -0.82
CA MET A 1 -19.67 -3.87 0.12
C MET A 1 -18.47 -3.42 -0.69
N SER A 2 -17.96 -2.20 -0.50
CA SER A 2 -16.75 -1.74 -1.21
C SER A 2 -15.53 -2.57 -0.75
N ASN A 3 -14.81 -3.15 -1.72
CA ASN A 3 -13.60 -3.94 -1.47
C ASN A 3 -12.34 -3.14 -1.80
N ARG A 4 -12.30 -1.90 -1.31
CA ARG A 4 -11.19 -0.96 -1.50
C ARG A 4 -10.18 -1.09 -0.38
N PHE A 5 -8.93 -1.29 -0.75
CA PHE A 5 -7.78 -1.36 0.14
C PHE A 5 -6.85 -0.15 -0.12
N LEU A 6 -6.27 0.39 0.95
CA LEU A 6 -5.12 1.28 0.84
C LEU A 6 -3.84 0.44 0.93
N ALA A 7 -3.05 0.42 -0.15
CA ALA A 7 -1.74 -0.23 -0.15
C ALA A 7 -0.65 0.79 0.22
N VAL A 8 -0.04 0.61 1.38
CA VAL A 8 1.06 1.45 1.88
C VAL A 8 2.38 0.80 1.54
N ILE A 9 3.15 1.44 0.66
CA ILE A 9 4.28 0.84 -0.03
C ILE A 9 5.57 1.49 0.42
N ASN A 10 6.50 0.69 0.95
CA ASN A 10 7.89 1.09 1.13
C ASN A 10 8.71 0.69 -0.11
N PRO A 11 8.99 1.62 -1.05
CA PRO A 11 9.71 1.28 -2.28
C PRO A 11 11.14 0.79 -2.02
N ALA A 12 11.77 1.21 -0.91
CA ALA A 12 13.12 0.84 -0.54
C ALA A 12 13.22 -0.57 0.06
N ALA A 13 12.11 -1.19 0.46
CA ALA A 13 12.10 -2.53 1.05
C ALA A 13 12.70 -3.58 0.10
N GLY A 14 13.39 -4.57 0.69
CA GLY A 14 14.11 -5.60 -0.06
C GLY A 14 15.20 -5.05 -0.98
N GLY A 15 15.89 -3.99 -0.56
CA GLY A 15 16.94 -3.35 -1.37
C GLY A 15 16.41 -2.69 -2.64
N GLY A 16 15.21 -2.11 -2.59
CA GLY A 16 14.55 -1.51 -3.75
C GLY A 16 13.79 -2.50 -4.65
N ARG A 17 13.79 -3.79 -4.33
CA ARG A 17 13.03 -4.82 -5.07
C ARG A 17 11.52 -4.60 -4.95
N CYS A 18 11.04 -4.11 -3.81
CA CYS A 18 9.64 -3.77 -3.61
C CYS A 18 9.14 -2.77 -4.65
N GLY A 19 9.84 -1.65 -4.84
CA GLY A 19 9.49 -0.64 -5.84
C GLY A 19 9.42 -1.18 -7.27
N LYS A 20 10.26 -2.17 -7.61
CA LYS A 20 10.25 -2.81 -8.95
C LYS A 20 9.08 -3.78 -9.15
N LEU A 21 8.65 -4.46 -8.08
CA LEU A 21 7.65 -5.53 -8.16
C LEU A 21 6.22 -5.06 -7.84
N VAL A 22 6.06 -3.90 -7.22
CA VAL A 22 4.75 -3.43 -6.75
C VAL A 22 3.77 -3.19 -7.90
N GLY A 23 4.22 -2.66 -9.04
CA GLY A 23 3.36 -2.43 -10.21
C GLY A 23 2.68 -3.71 -10.69
N PRO A 24 3.44 -4.75 -11.10
CA PRO A 24 2.87 -6.04 -11.48
C PRO A 24 2.00 -6.70 -10.39
N ALA A 25 2.34 -6.52 -9.11
CA ALA A 25 1.52 -7.04 -8.02
C ALA A 25 0.16 -6.34 -7.92
N LEU A 26 0.12 -5.01 -8.06
CA LEU A 26 -1.12 -4.23 -8.07
C LEU A 26 -2.02 -4.57 -9.26
N GLU A 27 -1.43 -4.77 -10.44
CA GLU A 27 -2.18 -5.21 -11.64
C GLU A 27 -2.87 -6.56 -11.42
N ARG A 28 -2.19 -7.52 -10.77
CA ARG A 28 -2.79 -8.82 -10.43
C ARG A 28 -3.96 -8.68 -9.45
N LEU A 29 -3.87 -7.76 -8.48
CA LEU A 29 -4.99 -7.48 -7.56
C LEU A 29 -6.18 -6.86 -8.30
N ARG A 30 -5.92 -5.90 -9.20
CA ARG A 30 -6.95 -5.27 -10.05
C ARG A 30 -7.63 -6.28 -10.96
N ALA A 31 -6.88 -7.17 -11.59
CA ALA A 31 -7.42 -8.27 -12.40
C ALA A 31 -8.35 -9.19 -11.58
N GLY A 32 -8.06 -9.36 -10.29
CA GLY A 32 -8.92 -10.05 -9.32
C GLY A 32 -10.11 -9.24 -8.80
N ARG A 33 -10.41 -8.07 -9.39
CA ARG A 33 -11.47 -7.14 -8.95
C ARG A 33 -11.29 -6.62 -7.52
N ILE A 34 -10.05 -6.53 -7.05
CA ILE A 34 -9.70 -5.88 -5.78
C ILE A 34 -9.34 -4.43 -6.10
N GLU A 35 -10.10 -3.49 -5.54
CA GLU A 35 -9.78 -2.07 -5.65
C GLU A 35 -8.62 -1.74 -4.71
N VAL A 36 -7.53 -1.23 -5.27
CA VAL A 36 -6.34 -0.87 -4.48
C VAL A 36 -5.91 0.55 -4.81
N GLU A 37 -5.81 1.37 -3.77
CA GLU A 37 -5.24 2.71 -3.79
C GLU A 37 -3.80 2.65 -3.28
N PRO A 38 -2.80 2.75 -4.17
CA PRO A 38 -1.40 2.70 -3.76
C PRO A 38 -0.91 4.06 -3.25
N VAL A 39 -0.23 4.06 -2.10
CA VAL A 39 0.48 5.22 -1.54
C VAL A 39 1.90 4.83 -1.14
N GLY A 40 2.88 5.66 -1.53
CA GLY A 40 4.30 5.40 -1.27
C GLY A 40 4.80 6.13 -0.03
N THR A 41 5.69 5.48 0.73
CA THR A 41 6.42 6.11 1.84
C THR A 41 7.74 6.67 1.35
N SER A 42 8.19 7.76 1.97
CA SER A 42 9.45 8.45 1.63
C SER A 42 10.48 8.49 2.77
N ALA A 43 10.07 8.18 3.99
CA ALA A 43 10.91 8.27 5.19
C ALA A 43 10.43 7.28 6.28
N PRO A 44 11.27 6.96 7.27
CA PRO A 44 10.85 6.23 8.46
C PRO A 44 9.64 6.90 9.13
N GLY A 45 8.67 6.11 9.59
CA GLY A 45 7.44 6.62 10.23
C GLY A 45 6.34 7.11 9.28
N HIS A 46 6.66 7.45 8.03
CA HIS A 46 5.67 7.97 7.06
C HIS A 46 4.52 6.97 6.78
N ALA A 47 4.79 5.66 6.83
CA ALA A 47 3.74 4.63 6.75
C ALA A 47 2.65 4.82 7.82
N THR A 48 3.07 5.10 9.06
CA THR A 48 2.16 5.32 10.19
C THR A 48 1.34 6.58 10.00
N GLU A 49 1.95 7.66 9.51
CA GLU A 49 1.24 8.92 9.21
C GLU A 49 0.15 8.71 8.16
N LEU A 50 0.47 8.04 7.06
CA LEU A 50 -0.47 7.70 5.98
C LEU A 50 -1.63 6.85 6.50
N VAL A 51 -1.33 5.80 7.27
CA VAL A 51 -2.36 4.91 7.83
C VAL A 51 -3.25 5.66 8.81
N ARG A 52 -2.70 6.49 9.71
CA ARG A 52 -3.49 7.29 10.65
C ARG A 52 -4.41 8.27 9.93
N ALA A 53 -3.90 8.99 8.93
CA ALA A 53 -4.69 9.92 8.12
C ALA A 53 -5.80 9.21 7.32
N ALA A 54 -5.51 8.02 6.79
CA ALA A 54 -6.49 7.20 6.09
C ALA A 54 -7.54 6.60 7.03
N TYR A 55 -7.14 6.20 8.23
CA TYR A 55 -8.06 5.70 9.24
C TYR A 55 -9.02 6.79 9.70
N ALA A 56 -8.54 8.02 9.92
CA ALA A 56 -9.35 9.17 10.31
C ALA A 56 -10.44 9.50 9.27
N ARG A 57 -10.18 9.31 7.97
CA ARG A 57 -11.15 9.49 6.87
C ARG A 57 -12.09 8.29 6.63
N GLY A 58 -12.04 7.26 7.48
CA GLY A 58 -12.93 6.09 7.37
C GLY A 58 -12.36 4.88 6.64
N CYS A 59 -11.10 4.88 6.20
CA CYS A 59 -10.47 3.68 5.64
C CYS A 59 -10.28 2.61 6.72
N ARG A 60 -10.63 1.35 6.40
CA ARG A 60 -10.56 0.21 7.34
C ARG A 60 -9.80 -0.99 6.81
N LYS A 61 -9.35 -0.94 5.55
CA LYS A 61 -8.71 -2.06 4.86
C LYS A 61 -7.35 -1.60 4.34
N PHE A 62 -6.30 -2.20 4.85
CA PHE A 62 -4.93 -1.80 4.57
C PHE A 62 -4.13 -3.00 4.07
N ILE A 63 -3.18 -2.74 3.17
CA ILE A 63 -2.17 -3.69 2.72
C ILE A 63 -0.82 -3.03 2.99
N ALA A 64 0.02 -3.65 3.82
CA ALA A 64 1.41 -3.23 3.95
C ALA A 64 2.24 -3.92 2.85
N VAL A 65 3.02 -3.14 2.10
CA VAL A 65 3.92 -3.64 1.06
C VAL A 65 5.34 -3.20 1.39
N GLY A 66 6.09 -4.08 2.05
CA GLY A 66 7.41 -3.78 2.59
C GLY A 66 8.01 -4.95 3.36
N GLY A 67 9.02 -4.66 4.20
CA GLY A 67 9.51 -5.59 5.23
C GLY A 67 8.82 -5.36 6.57
N ASP A 68 9.23 -6.13 7.57
CA ASP A 68 8.76 -6.02 8.97
C ASP A 68 9.29 -4.77 9.69
#